data_AF-A0A060NR96-F1
#
_entry.id   AF-A0A060NR96-F1
#
_cell.length_a   1.000
_cell.length_b   1.000
_cell.length_c   1.000
_cell.angle_alpha   90.00
_cell.angle_beta   90.00
_cell.angle_gamma   90.00
#
_symmetry.space_group_name_H-M   'P 1'
#
loop_
_entity.id
_entity.type
_entity.pdbx_description
1 polymer ?
#
loop_
_entity_poly.entity_id
_entity_poly.type
_entity_poly.pdbx_seq_one_letter_code
_entity_poly.pdbx_strand_id
1 'polypeptide(L)'
;MIAENLQNAIASGASLRVRYFGGSTPGRERDIQPISVKDGKVRARCLLSDEIKTFIIEKIELVVDGEPSQLASILPQPIVTFQTVDVLTFFKTAALQALGWAVQREGENISLHRTLKNGKMIQKPDVSLRYEAIAYDLVFDGEQVRETNHRERSRPWIVSAKKQATKTYGDFGKAQTSFLEFAKSLSPLGPSHNT
;
A
#
# COMPACT_ATOMS: atom_id res chain seq x y z
N MET A 1 -18.09 10.81 -22.59
CA MET A 1 -16.81 11.48 -22.92
C MET A 1 -15.62 10.53 -22.95
N ILE A 2 -15.22 9.84 -21.86
CA ILE A 2 -14.06 8.92 -21.94
C ILE A 2 -14.32 7.65 -22.79
N ALA A 3 -15.52 7.06 -22.71
CA ALA A 3 -15.85 5.83 -23.44
C ALA A 3 -15.74 6.00 -24.96
N GLU A 4 -16.15 7.14 -25.51
CA GLU A 4 -16.05 7.47 -26.92
C GLU A 4 -14.59 7.63 -27.37
N ASN A 5 -13.77 8.35 -26.58
CA ASN A 5 -12.34 8.46 -26.83
C ASN A 5 -11.66 7.09 -26.85
N LEU A 6 -12.03 6.18 -25.93
CA LEU A 6 -11.53 4.82 -25.92
C LEU A 6 -11.91 4.05 -27.19
N GLN A 7 -13.15 4.15 -27.66
CA GLN A 7 -13.59 3.49 -28.90
C GLN A 7 -12.85 4.04 -30.14
N ASN A 8 -12.70 5.36 -30.23
CA ASN A 8 -11.96 6.00 -31.33
C ASN A 8 -10.48 5.58 -31.34
N ALA A 9 -9.87 5.49 -30.15
CA ALA A 9 -8.49 5.00 -30.01
C ALA A 9 -8.35 3.52 -30.38
N ILE A 10 -9.35 2.68 -30.05
CA ILE A 10 -9.37 1.27 -30.50
C ILE A 10 -9.41 1.20 -32.03
N ALA A 11 -10.31 1.94 -32.66
CA ALA A 11 -10.49 1.91 -34.12
C ALA A 11 -9.27 2.41 -34.89
N SER A 12 -8.60 3.46 -34.37
CA SER A 12 -7.40 4.05 -34.99
C SER A 12 -6.09 3.37 -34.59
N GLY A 13 -6.10 2.55 -33.53
CA GLY A 13 -4.89 2.03 -32.90
C GLY A 13 -4.08 3.09 -32.14
N ALA A 14 -4.63 4.29 -31.93
CA ALA A 14 -3.94 5.39 -31.25
C ALA A 14 -3.77 5.15 -29.74
N SER A 15 -2.75 5.76 -29.15
CA SER A 15 -2.56 5.81 -27.71
C SER A 15 -3.32 6.98 -27.08
N LEU A 16 -3.73 6.81 -25.83
CA LEU A 16 -4.32 7.86 -25.01
C LEU A 16 -3.49 8.06 -23.74
N ARG A 17 -3.24 9.32 -23.40
CA ARG A 17 -2.71 9.71 -22.10
C ARG A 17 -3.85 9.85 -21.11
N VAL A 18 -3.87 9.02 -20.09
CA VAL A 18 -4.95 8.96 -19.10
C VAL A 18 -4.42 9.04 -17.68
N ARG A 19 -5.25 9.57 -16.78
CA ARG A 19 -5.06 9.51 -15.34
C ARG A 19 -5.92 8.39 -14.79
N TYR A 20 -5.31 7.41 -14.10
CA TYR A 20 -6.05 6.26 -13.57
C TYR A 20 -6.09 6.26 -12.05
N PHE A 21 -7.30 6.24 -11.48
CA PHE A 21 -7.57 6.30 -10.03
C PHE A 21 -7.84 4.94 -9.39
N GLY A 22 -7.47 3.84 -10.07
CA GLY A 22 -7.49 2.50 -9.50
C GLY A 22 -6.10 1.93 -9.22
N GLY A 23 -6.04 0.81 -8.50
CA GLY A 23 -4.80 0.09 -8.23
C GLY A 23 -3.96 0.71 -7.09
N SER A 24 -2.66 0.38 -7.06
CA SER A 24 -1.72 0.82 -6.02
C SER A 24 -1.17 2.24 -6.21
N THR A 25 -1.29 2.80 -7.42
CA THR A 25 -0.81 4.17 -7.74
C THR A 25 -1.95 5.01 -8.36
N PRO A 26 -3.02 5.27 -7.61
CA PRO A 26 -4.15 6.05 -8.12
C PRO A 26 -3.72 7.49 -8.44
N GLY A 27 -4.33 8.10 -9.46
CA GLY A 27 -4.03 9.46 -9.92
C GLY A 27 -2.76 9.57 -10.78
N ARG A 28 -2.01 8.48 -10.98
CA ARG A 28 -0.84 8.48 -11.85
C ARG A 28 -1.27 8.51 -13.32
N GLU A 29 -0.59 9.34 -14.10
CA GLU A 29 -0.75 9.41 -15.55
C GLU A 29 -0.07 8.23 -16.25
N ARG A 30 -0.68 7.78 -17.34
CA ARG A 30 -0.27 6.60 -18.10
C ARG A 30 -0.63 6.79 -19.56
N ASP A 31 0.30 6.42 -20.43
CA ASP A 31 0.00 6.21 -21.84
C ASP A 31 -0.48 4.77 -22.03
N ILE A 32 -1.69 4.63 -22.56
CA ILE A 32 -2.33 3.34 -22.84
C ILE A 32 -2.71 3.25 -24.30
N GLN A 33 -2.60 2.06 -24.88
CA GLN A 33 -3.17 1.73 -26.18
C GLN A 33 -4.38 0.81 -25.94
N PRO A 34 -5.62 1.33 -26.02
CA PRO A 34 -6.82 0.55 -25.82
C PRO A 34 -6.96 -0.58 -26.85
N ILE A 35 -7.40 -1.75 -26.39
CA ILE A 35 -7.58 -2.95 -27.23
C ILE A 35 -9.06 -3.32 -27.34
N SER A 36 -9.78 -3.31 -26.21
CA SER A 36 -11.20 -3.67 -26.18
C SER A 36 -11.90 -3.08 -24.95
N VAL A 37 -13.15 -2.66 -25.10
CA VAL A 37 -14.03 -2.26 -23.99
C VAL A 37 -15.10 -3.32 -23.77
N LYS A 38 -15.26 -3.79 -22.53
CA LYS A 38 -16.30 -4.73 -22.12
C LYS A 38 -16.65 -4.54 -20.64
N ASP A 39 -17.93 -4.59 -20.29
CA ASP A 39 -18.43 -4.57 -18.90
C ASP A 39 -17.86 -3.42 -18.04
N GLY A 40 -17.86 -2.20 -18.57
CA GLY A 40 -17.33 -1.01 -17.88
C GLY A 40 -15.80 -1.03 -17.67
N LYS A 41 -15.10 -1.94 -18.34
CA LYS A 41 -13.64 -2.06 -18.28
C LYS A 41 -13.02 -1.94 -19.67
N VAL A 42 -11.79 -1.47 -19.70
CA VAL A 42 -10.96 -1.46 -20.91
C VAL A 42 -9.74 -2.33 -20.71
N ARG A 43 -9.49 -3.25 -21.64
CA ARG A 43 -8.19 -3.90 -21.79
C ARG A 43 -7.32 -3.00 -22.65
N ALA A 44 -6.12 -2.68 -22.17
CA ALA A 44 -5.20 -1.81 -22.88
C ALA A 44 -3.75 -2.25 -22.61
N ARG A 45 -2.87 -2.05 -23.60
CA ARG A 45 -1.42 -2.15 -23.40
C ARG A 45 -0.95 -0.87 -22.71
N CYS A 46 -0.28 -0.99 -21.57
CA CYS A 46 0.32 0.17 -20.89
C CYS A 46 1.74 0.37 -21.41
N LEU A 47 1.99 1.47 -22.11
CA LEU A 47 3.25 1.66 -22.87
C LEU A 47 4.48 1.72 -21.96
N LEU A 48 4.33 2.18 -20.71
CA LEU A 48 5.42 2.25 -19.75
C LEU A 48 5.88 0.87 -19.24
N SER A 49 4.97 -0.10 -19.13
CA SER A 49 5.28 -1.45 -18.66
C SER A 49 5.32 -2.51 -19.77
N ASP A 50 4.88 -2.14 -20.98
CA ASP A 50 4.56 -3.03 -22.11
C ASP A 50 3.56 -4.19 -21.82
N GLU A 51 3.01 -4.24 -20.61
CA GLU A 51 2.00 -5.24 -20.22
C GLU A 51 0.58 -4.87 -20.65
N ILE A 52 -0.23 -5.90 -20.95
CA ILE A 52 -1.68 -5.77 -21.10
C ILE A 52 -2.33 -5.74 -19.72
N LYS A 53 -3.02 -4.65 -19.40
CA LYS A 53 -3.74 -4.45 -18.13
C LYS A 53 -5.21 -4.18 -18.38
N THR A 54 -6.02 -4.42 -17.36
CA THR A 54 -7.46 -4.09 -17.37
C THR A 54 -7.71 -2.92 -16.45
N PHE A 55 -8.39 -1.90 -16.95
CA PHE A 55 -8.71 -0.67 -16.24
C PHE A 55 -10.22 -0.51 -16.12
N ILE A 56 -10.71 -0.02 -14.98
CA ILE A 56 -12.13 0.31 -14.78
C ILE A 56 -12.38 1.69 -15.37
N ILE A 57 -13.31 1.82 -16.33
CA ILE A 57 -13.55 3.05 -17.09
C ILE A 57 -13.96 4.22 -16.19
N GLU A 58 -14.77 3.95 -15.16
CA GLU A 58 -15.20 4.96 -14.17
C GLU A 58 -14.03 5.58 -13.38
N LYS A 59 -12.87 4.93 -13.38
CA LYS A 59 -11.65 5.42 -12.71
C LYS A 59 -10.63 5.99 -13.69
N ILE A 60 -11.01 6.17 -14.95
CA ILE A 60 -10.15 6.73 -16.00
C ILE A 60 -10.61 8.15 -16.29
N GLU A 61 -9.65 9.05 -16.34
CA GLU A 61 -9.82 10.42 -16.82
C GLU A 61 -8.82 10.67 -17.96
N LEU A 62 -9.25 11.37 -19.01
CA LEU A 62 -8.34 11.78 -20.09
C LEU A 62 -7.45 12.93 -19.58
N VAL A 63 -6.15 12.86 -19.84
CA VAL A 63 -5.26 13.98 -19.51
C VAL A 63 -5.41 15.04 -20.60
N VAL A 64 -5.78 16.25 -20.19
CA VAL A 64 -5.78 17.46 -21.02
C VAL A 64 -4.76 18.40 -20.42
N ASP A 65 -3.76 18.82 -21.20
CA ASP A 65 -2.69 19.67 -20.69
C ASP A 65 -3.24 21.03 -20.23
N GLY A 66 -2.82 21.46 -19.05
CA GLY A 66 -3.29 22.71 -18.43
C GLY A 66 -4.59 22.59 -17.63
N GLU A 67 -5.32 21.47 -17.75
CA GLU A 67 -6.59 21.26 -17.05
C GLU A 67 -6.41 20.42 -15.77
N PRO A 68 -6.93 20.89 -14.62
CA PRO A 68 -6.90 20.10 -13.39
C PRO A 68 -7.83 18.88 -13.48
N SER A 69 -7.49 17.84 -12.73
CA SER A 69 -8.31 16.62 -12.64
C SER A 69 -9.66 16.90 -11.98
N GLN A 70 -10.75 16.53 -12.65
CA GLN A 70 -12.09 16.52 -12.10
C GLN A 70 -12.30 15.30 -11.21
N LEU A 71 -11.75 14.13 -11.58
CA LEU A 71 -11.87 12.95 -10.73
C LEU A 71 -11.09 13.08 -9.42
N ALA A 72 -9.96 13.80 -9.39
CA ALA A 72 -9.19 13.99 -8.17
C ALA A 72 -9.91 14.81 -7.09
N SER A 73 -10.90 15.64 -7.46
CA SER A 73 -11.66 16.42 -6.47
C SER A 73 -12.80 15.63 -5.83
N ILE A 74 -13.23 14.53 -6.46
CA ILE A 74 -14.36 13.71 -6.03
C ILE A 74 -13.88 12.37 -5.45
N LEU A 75 -12.77 11.83 -5.96
CA LEU A 75 -12.21 10.58 -5.51
C LEU A 75 -11.26 10.78 -4.31
N PRO A 76 -11.15 9.79 -3.42
CA PRO A 76 -10.20 9.83 -2.31
C PRO A 76 -8.79 10.10 -2.83
N GLN A 77 -8.06 10.98 -2.15
CA GLN A 77 -6.68 11.25 -2.52
C GLN A 77 -5.84 9.98 -2.48
N PRO A 78 -4.87 9.83 -3.42
CA PRO A 78 -3.93 8.74 -3.40
C PRO A 78 -3.26 8.60 -2.04
N ILE A 79 -3.27 7.40 -1.48
CA ILE A 79 -2.51 7.12 -0.26
C ILE A 79 -1.03 7.26 -0.62
N VAL A 80 -0.33 8.17 0.05
CA VAL A 80 1.12 8.32 -0.10
C VAL A 80 1.79 7.04 0.40
N THR A 81 2.44 6.32 -0.50
CA THR A 81 3.25 5.14 -0.19
C THR A 81 4.73 5.45 -0.31
N PHE A 82 5.53 4.97 0.64
CA PHE A 82 6.98 5.06 0.65
C PHE A 82 7.60 3.81 0.05
N GLN A 83 8.80 3.94 -0.52
CA GLN A 83 9.48 2.81 -1.19
C GLN A 83 10.11 1.82 -0.20
N THR A 84 10.59 2.31 0.94
CA THR A 84 11.30 1.50 1.94
C THR A 84 10.85 1.84 3.37
N VAL A 85 11.15 0.94 4.31
CA VAL A 85 10.94 1.16 5.75
C VAL A 85 11.70 2.41 6.23
N ASP A 86 12.88 2.67 5.68
CA ASP A 86 13.69 3.84 6.05
C ASP A 86 13.02 5.14 5.65
N VAL A 87 12.51 5.21 4.43
CA VAL A 87 11.79 6.40 3.95
C VAL A 87 10.49 6.58 4.72
N LEU A 88 9.74 5.51 4.97
CA LEU A 88 8.53 5.55 5.82
C LEU A 88 8.86 6.10 7.21
N THR A 89 9.89 5.57 7.86
CA THR A 89 10.31 5.95 9.22
C THR A 89 10.74 7.41 9.25
N PHE A 90 11.56 7.84 8.28
CA PHE A 90 12.00 9.23 8.16
C PHE A 90 10.82 10.21 8.10
N PHE A 91 9.81 9.94 7.26
CA PHE A 91 8.69 10.85 7.07
C PHE A 91 7.58 10.73 8.12
N LYS A 92 7.43 9.58 8.79
CA LYS A 92 6.28 9.32 9.69
C LYS A 92 6.63 9.28 11.17
N THR A 93 7.90 9.21 11.56
CA THR A 93 8.27 9.11 12.99
C THR A 93 7.70 10.25 13.82
N ALA A 94 7.86 11.51 13.40
CA ALA A 94 7.34 12.65 14.15
C ALA A 94 5.81 12.60 14.30
N ALA A 95 5.09 12.24 13.22
CA ALA A 95 3.64 12.12 13.25
C ALA A 95 3.16 10.96 14.16
N LEU A 96 3.88 9.84 14.16
CA LEU A 96 3.59 8.69 15.02
C LEU A 96 3.88 9.03 16.50
N GLN A 97 4.97 9.74 16.78
CA GLN A 97 5.28 10.23 18.12
C GLN A 97 4.24 11.23 18.62
N ALA A 98 3.71 12.09 17.74
CA ALA A 98 2.60 12.98 18.07
C ALA A 98 1.30 12.25 18.41
N LEU A 99 1.12 11.00 17.97
CA LEU A 99 0.03 10.12 18.40
C LEU A 99 0.32 9.41 19.75
N GLY A 100 1.48 9.67 20.36
CA GLY A 100 1.91 9.06 21.62
C GLY A 100 2.65 7.74 21.46
N TRP A 101 3.06 7.37 20.25
CA TRP A 101 3.86 6.17 20.03
C TRP A 101 5.34 6.39 20.36
N ALA A 102 5.93 5.43 21.06
CA ALA A 102 7.37 5.20 20.98
C ALA A 102 7.66 4.35 19.74
N VAL A 103 8.44 4.90 18.81
CA VAL A 103 8.77 4.26 17.52
C VAL A 103 10.14 3.59 17.65
N GLN A 104 10.22 2.31 17.30
CA GLN A 104 11.47 1.57 17.17
C GLN A 104 11.65 1.03 15.76
N ARG A 105 12.86 1.16 15.22
CA ARG A 105 13.26 0.65 13.91
C ARG A 105 14.50 -0.22 14.05
N GLU A 106 14.45 -1.40 13.42
CA GLU A 106 15.54 -2.36 13.37
C GLU A 106 15.53 -3.04 12.00
N GLY A 107 16.51 -2.72 11.14
CA GLY A 107 16.52 -3.19 9.75
C GLY A 107 15.22 -2.86 9.02
N GLU A 108 14.57 -3.87 8.46
CA GLU A 108 13.29 -3.78 7.75
C GLU A 108 12.06 -3.92 8.67
N ASN A 109 12.26 -3.71 9.97
CA ASN A 109 11.21 -3.79 10.97
C ASN A 109 10.96 -2.42 11.59
N ILE A 110 9.69 -2.04 11.69
CA ILE A 110 9.22 -0.89 12.46
C ILE A 110 8.16 -1.36 13.46
N SER A 111 8.27 -0.89 14.69
CA SER A 111 7.36 -1.24 15.77
C SER A 111 6.96 -0.02 16.59
N LEU A 112 5.71 -0.02 17.02
CA LEU A 112 5.07 1.04 17.79
C LEU A 112 4.69 0.49 19.15
N HIS A 113 5.17 1.19 20.17
CA HIS A 113 5.01 0.82 21.55
C HIS A 113 4.33 1.95 22.30
N ARG A 114 3.42 1.59 23.21
CA ARG A 114 2.93 2.55 24.20
C ARG A 114 3.93 2.70 25.33
N THR A 115 3.93 3.85 25.98
CA THR A 115 4.71 4.11 27.19
C THR A 115 3.83 3.95 28.43
N LEU A 116 4.43 3.51 29.53
CA LEU A 116 3.81 3.48 30.84
C LEU A 116 3.79 4.90 31.44
N LYS A 117 3.01 5.10 32.52
CA LYS A 117 2.93 6.39 33.23
C LYS A 117 4.30 6.90 33.73
N ASN A 118 5.26 6.00 33.93
CA ASN A 118 6.63 6.33 34.35
C ASN A 118 7.57 6.60 33.15
N GLY A 119 7.03 6.76 31.93
CA GLY A 119 7.79 7.01 30.70
C GLY A 119 8.47 5.78 30.10
N LYS A 120 8.49 4.63 30.78
CA LYS A 120 9.12 3.42 30.24
C LYS A 120 8.30 2.83 29.10
N MET A 121 8.98 2.48 28.02
CA MET A 121 8.38 1.81 26.88
C MET A 121 8.01 0.36 27.25
N ILE A 122 6.85 -0.10 26.79
CA ILE A 122 6.49 -1.52 26.89
C ILE A 122 7.27 -2.30 25.83
N GLN A 123 7.85 -3.45 26.20
CA GLN A 123 8.67 -4.25 25.28
C GLN A 123 7.86 -4.88 24.13
N LYS A 124 6.62 -5.30 24.41
CA LYS A 124 5.74 -5.87 23.39
C LYS A 124 5.11 -4.74 22.56
N PRO A 125 5.30 -4.74 21.23
CA PRO A 125 4.69 -3.72 20.39
C PRO A 125 3.17 -3.89 20.34
N ASP A 126 2.48 -2.76 20.31
CA ASP A 126 1.05 -2.71 20.08
C ASP A 126 0.74 -2.73 18.57
N VAL A 127 1.66 -2.24 17.72
CA VAL A 127 1.60 -2.36 16.25
C VAL A 127 3.00 -2.61 15.71
N SER A 128 3.16 -3.48 14.71
CA SER A 128 4.44 -3.68 14.03
C SER A 128 4.27 -4.02 12.56
N LEU A 129 5.24 -3.59 11.76
CA LEU A 129 5.43 -3.95 10.36
C LEU A 129 6.84 -4.54 10.23
N ARG A 130 6.95 -5.75 9.69
CA ARG A 130 8.22 -6.47 9.55
C ARG A 130 8.32 -7.21 8.24
N TYR A 131 9.55 -7.47 7.82
CA TYR A 131 9.84 -8.27 6.63
C TYR A 131 10.40 -9.63 7.04
N GLU A 132 9.77 -10.71 6.56
CA GLU A 132 10.24 -12.08 6.71
C GLU A 132 10.26 -12.75 5.33
N ALA A 133 11.42 -12.77 4.66
CA ALA A 133 11.55 -13.37 3.32
C ALA A 133 11.33 -14.88 3.31
N ILE A 134 11.73 -15.56 4.39
CA ILE A 134 11.75 -17.02 4.48
C ILE A 134 10.74 -17.48 5.53
N ALA A 135 10.01 -18.53 5.22
CA ALA A 135 9.25 -19.32 6.18
C ALA A 135 9.91 -20.69 6.34
N TYR A 136 9.80 -21.25 7.53
CA TYR A 136 10.22 -22.61 7.84
C TYR A 136 9.19 -23.29 8.72
N ASP A 137 9.26 -24.61 8.76
CA ASP A 137 8.50 -25.44 9.67
C ASP A 137 9.42 -25.83 10.84
N LEU A 138 8.87 -25.83 12.06
CA LEU A 138 9.57 -26.31 13.25
C LEU A 138 9.21 -27.79 13.45
N VAL A 139 10.20 -28.67 13.39
CA VAL A 139 10.03 -30.12 13.60
C VAL A 139 10.82 -30.54 14.82
N PHE A 140 10.16 -31.26 15.72
CA PHE A 140 10.79 -31.90 16.86
C PHE A 140 11.23 -33.31 16.47
N ASP A 141 12.53 -33.60 16.56
CA ASP A 141 13.12 -34.89 16.15
C ASP A 141 13.24 -35.91 17.29
N GLY A 142 12.76 -35.57 18.48
CA GLY A 142 12.87 -36.38 19.70
C GLY A 142 13.91 -35.83 20.69
N GLU A 143 14.87 -35.03 20.23
CA GLU A 143 15.88 -34.39 21.09
C GLU A 143 15.80 -32.86 21.02
N GLN A 144 15.59 -32.30 19.83
CA GLN A 144 15.68 -30.86 19.59
C GLN A 144 14.59 -30.39 18.62
N VAL A 145 14.21 -29.12 18.74
CA VAL A 145 13.38 -28.46 17.72
C VAL A 145 14.32 -27.93 16.64
N ARG A 146 14.10 -28.34 15.39
CA ARG A 146 14.87 -27.90 14.23
C ARG A 146 13.99 -27.19 13.22
N GLU A 147 14.57 -26.20 12.55
CA GLU A 147 13.97 -25.54 11.39
C GLU A 147 14.16 -26.41 10.14
N THR A 148 13.09 -26.64 9.39
CA THR A 148 13.10 -27.39 8.13
C THR A 148 12.19 -26.72 7.09
N ASN A 149 12.23 -27.20 5.85
CA ASN A 149 11.38 -26.72 4.74
C ASN A 149 11.45 -25.20 4.52
N HIS A 150 12.67 -24.64 4.49
CA HIS A 150 12.89 -23.23 4.13
C HIS A 150 12.29 -22.92 2.76
N ARG A 151 11.32 -22.01 2.75
CA ARG A 151 10.63 -21.56 1.54
C ARG A 151 10.48 -20.05 1.52
N GLU A 152 10.62 -19.46 0.35
CA GLU A 152 10.34 -18.03 0.18
C GLU A 152 8.87 -17.72 0.40
N ARG A 153 8.58 -16.64 1.12
CA ARG A 153 7.22 -16.17 1.34
C ARG A 153 6.74 -15.40 0.11
N SER A 154 5.59 -15.80 -0.42
CA SER A 154 4.85 -14.99 -1.41
C SER A 154 4.31 -13.68 -0.84
N ARG A 155 4.22 -13.58 0.50
CA ARG A 155 3.74 -12.40 1.24
C ARG A 155 4.68 -12.12 2.43
N PRO A 156 5.89 -11.59 2.18
CA PRO A 156 6.93 -11.46 3.19
C PRO A 156 6.69 -10.30 4.17
N TRP A 157 5.84 -9.33 3.83
CA TRP A 157 5.51 -8.22 4.72
C TRP A 157 4.43 -8.62 5.71
N ILE A 158 4.69 -8.47 7.00
CA ILE A 158 3.78 -8.88 8.08
C ILE A 158 3.41 -7.66 8.91
N VAL A 159 2.12 -7.41 9.04
CA VAL A 159 1.56 -6.37 9.91
C VAL A 159 0.79 -7.03 11.04
N SER A 160 1.22 -6.79 12.27
CA SER A 160 0.48 -7.22 13.46
C SER A 160 0.07 -6.02 14.29
N ALA A 161 -1.12 -6.10 14.87
CA ALA A 161 -1.65 -5.10 15.78
C ALA A 161 -2.36 -5.78 16.95
N LYS A 162 -2.33 -5.13 18.11
CA LYS A 162 -2.91 -5.64 19.34
C LYS A 162 -4.40 -5.86 19.19
N LYS A 163 -4.86 -7.05 19.58
CA LYS A 163 -6.26 -7.50 19.46
C LYS A 163 -6.79 -7.48 18.01
N GLN A 164 -5.89 -7.50 17.02
CA GLN A 164 -6.24 -7.59 15.60
C GLN A 164 -5.59 -8.84 15.00
N ALA A 165 -6.23 -9.41 13.99
CA ALA A 165 -5.62 -10.49 13.22
C ALA A 165 -4.38 -9.97 12.50
N THR A 166 -3.30 -10.76 12.53
CA THR A 166 -2.10 -10.46 11.74
C THR A 166 -2.41 -10.55 10.25
N LYS A 167 -1.96 -9.56 9.48
CA LYS A 167 -2.14 -9.49 8.03
C LYS A 167 -0.78 -9.62 7.36
N THR A 168 -0.71 -10.37 6.26
CA THR A 168 0.51 -10.49 5.45
C THR A 168 0.33 -9.84 4.09
N TYR A 169 1.38 -9.39 3.42
CA TYR A 169 1.30 -8.70 2.13
C TYR A 169 2.49 -9.07 1.25
N GLY A 170 2.24 -9.17 -0.06
CA GLY A 170 3.30 -9.29 -1.07
C GLY A 170 3.92 -7.93 -1.45
N ASP A 171 3.31 -6.83 -1.02
CA ASP A 171 3.64 -5.47 -1.42
C ASP A 171 3.80 -4.57 -0.18
N PHE A 172 4.92 -3.84 -0.12
CA PHE A 172 5.23 -2.93 0.98
C PHE A 172 4.25 -1.76 1.05
N GLY A 173 3.79 -1.24 -0.11
CA GLY A 173 2.81 -0.17 -0.21
C GLY A 173 1.50 -0.49 0.52
N LYS A 174 0.98 -1.70 0.33
CA LYS A 174 -0.22 -2.17 1.06
C LYS A 174 0.06 -2.41 2.54
N ALA A 175 1.21 -2.97 2.87
CA ALA A 175 1.58 -3.27 4.26
C ALA A 175 1.69 -1.99 5.11
N GLN A 176 2.38 -0.96 4.60
CA GLN A 176 2.52 0.32 5.30
C GLN A 176 1.19 1.04 5.47
N THR A 177 0.25 0.93 4.51
CA THR A 177 -1.09 1.52 4.65
C THR A 177 -1.81 0.93 5.85
N SER A 178 -1.87 -0.41 5.94
CA SER A 178 -2.52 -1.06 7.08
C SER A 178 -1.78 -0.83 8.40
N PHE A 179 -0.45 -0.73 8.37
CA PHE A 179 0.34 -0.34 9.54
C PHE A 179 -0.04 1.06 10.05
N LEU A 180 -0.13 2.06 9.18
CA LEU A 180 -0.51 3.44 9.54
C LEU A 180 -1.97 3.54 9.99
N GLU A 181 -2.88 2.78 9.38
CA GLU A 181 -4.27 2.66 9.82
C GLU A 181 -4.36 2.11 11.25
N PHE A 182 -3.63 1.02 11.55
CA PHE A 182 -3.58 0.47 12.90
C PHE A 182 -2.95 1.46 13.89
N ALA A 183 -1.85 2.11 13.52
CA ALA A 183 -1.20 3.13 14.33
C ALA A 183 -2.16 4.27 14.72
N LYS A 184 -3.00 4.72 13.79
CA LYS A 184 -4.00 5.75 14.05
C LYS A 184 -5.14 5.22 14.94
N SER A 185 -5.69 4.05 14.62
CA SER A 185 -6.84 3.48 15.34
C SER A 185 -6.53 3.07 16.79
N LEU A 186 -5.28 2.68 17.06
CA LEU A 186 -4.82 2.23 18.38
C LEU A 186 -3.98 3.29 19.10
N SER A 187 -4.01 4.54 18.61
CA SER A 187 -3.27 5.69 19.16
C SER A 187 -3.39 5.78 20.68
N PRO A 188 -2.27 5.82 21.43
CA PRO A 188 -2.28 6.01 22.88
C PRO A 188 -2.97 7.29 23.36
N LEU A 189 -2.97 8.33 22.52
CA LEU A 189 -3.60 9.62 22.83
C LEU A 189 -5.08 9.71 22.36
N GLY A 190 -5.65 8.60 21.89
CA GLY A 190 -7.01 8.56 21.32
C GLY A 190 -7.06 9.06 19.87
N PRO A 191 -8.24 9.00 19.22
CA PRO A 191 -8.41 9.56 17.90
C PRO A 191 -8.23 11.08 17.99
N SER A 192 -7.20 11.61 17.33
CA SER A 192 -7.08 13.04 17.08
C SER A 192 -8.30 13.48 16.28
N HIS A 193 -9.26 14.15 16.92
CA HIS A 193 -10.23 14.96 16.21
C HIS A 193 -9.42 16.06 15.53
N ASN A 194 -9.30 15.99 14.20
CA ASN A 194 -8.78 17.10 13.42
C ASN A 194 -9.68 18.31 13.68
N THR A 195 -9.18 19.31 14.40
CA THR A 195 -9.58 20.72 14.24
C THR A 195 -9.01 21.26 12.95
#